data_AF-A0A9J7MZI0-F1
#
_entry.id   AF-A0A9J7MZI0-F1
#
_cell.length_a   1.000
_cell.length_b   1.000
_cell.length_c   1.000
_cell.angle_alpha   90.00
_cell.angle_beta   90.00
_cell.angle_gamma   90.00
#
_symmetry.space_group_name_H-M   'P 1'
#
loop_
_entity.id
_entity.type
_entity.pdbx_description
1 polymer ?
#
loop_
_entity_poly.entity_id
_entity_poly.type
_entity_poly.pdbx_seq_one_letter_code
_entity_poly.pdbx_strand_id
1 'polypeptide(L)'
;MKTALFFLAFIAVAAAQFWHPLAPCAGDHECPMMGYCCRYNNVIFQNLCELRPQQGWPCDVTGVTSCPCTDGLVCKLMAGSMTQATCQLEVEA
;
A
#
# COMPACT_ATOMS: atom_id res chain seq x y z
N MET A 1 20.01 -33.52 -27.66
CA MET A 1 19.89 -32.07 -27.47
C MET A 1 18.40 -31.70 -27.40
N LYS A 2 17.75 -31.81 -26.22
CA LYS A 2 16.30 -31.54 -26.06
C LYS A 2 15.90 -31.14 -24.62
N THR A 3 16.87 -30.72 -23.81
CA THR A 3 16.67 -30.45 -22.36
C THR A 3 16.74 -28.97 -22.00
N ALA A 4 17.08 -28.09 -22.95
CA ALA A 4 17.18 -26.65 -22.69
C ALA A 4 15.83 -25.91 -22.71
N LEU A 5 14.78 -26.48 -23.32
CA LEU A 5 13.50 -25.78 -23.51
C LEU A 5 12.62 -25.75 -22.26
N PHE A 6 12.84 -26.63 -21.28
CA PHE A 6 12.05 -26.63 -20.05
C PHE A 6 12.48 -25.57 -19.04
N PHE A 7 13.75 -25.12 -19.07
CA PHE A 7 14.26 -24.11 -18.13
C PHE A 7 13.77 -22.69 -18.43
N LEU A 8 13.38 -22.39 -19.67
CA LEU A 8 12.86 -21.06 -20.04
C LEU A 8 11.42 -20.81 -19.58
N ALA A 9 10.64 -21.86 -19.29
CA ALA A 9 9.28 -21.71 -18.79
C ALA A 9 9.24 -21.32 -17.29
N PHE A 10 10.26 -21.68 -16.51
CA PHE A 10 10.31 -21.34 -15.08
C PHE A 10 10.76 -19.89 -14.82
N ILE A 11 11.50 -19.28 -15.74
CA ILE A 11 11.94 -17.87 -15.61
C ILE A 11 10.82 -16.90 -15.99
N ALA A 12 9.87 -17.32 -16.83
CA ALA A 12 8.73 -16.48 -17.23
C ALA A 12 7.74 -16.20 -16.08
N VAL A 13 7.77 -16.96 -14.99
CA VAL A 13 6.93 -16.73 -13.79
C VAL A 13 7.67 -15.85 -12.75
N ALA A 14 8.96 -15.57 -12.95
CA ALA A 14 9.69 -14.58 -12.14
C ALA A 14 9.41 -13.13 -12.57
N ALA A 15 8.70 -12.93 -13.68
CA ALA A 15 7.96 -11.69 -13.94
C ALA A 15 6.64 -11.70 -13.16
N ALA A 16 6.68 -12.07 -11.89
CA ALA A 16 5.63 -11.78 -10.95
C ALA A 16 5.56 -10.27 -10.81
N GLN A 17 4.75 -9.67 -11.66
CA GLN A 17 3.94 -8.51 -11.33
C GLN A 17 4.78 -7.32 -10.83
N PHE A 18 5.43 -6.64 -11.78
CA PHE A 18 5.78 -5.23 -11.65
C PHE A 18 4.45 -4.44 -11.53
N TRP A 19 3.74 -4.60 -10.41
CA TRP A 19 2.51 -3.86 -10.14
C TRP A 19 2.89 -2.39 -10.17
N HIS A 20 2.29 -1.64 -11.08
CA HIS A 20 2.51 -0.22 -11.16
C HIS A 20 1.94 0.40 -9.88
N PRO A 21 2.79 1.00 -9.01
CA PRO A 21 2.25 1.90 -8.00
C PRO A 21 1.40 2.92 -8.76
N LEU A 22 0.15 3.16 -8.31
CA LEU A 22 -0.85 3.96 -9.01
C LEU A 22 -1.65 3.25 -10.12
N ALA A 23 -1.82 1.92 -10.05
CA ALA A 23 -2.81 1.23 -10.89
C ALA A 23 -4.24 1.72 -10.54
N PRO A 24 -5.11 1.98 -11.53
CA PRO A 24 -6.52 2.30 -11.28
C PRO A 24 -7.25 1.21 -10.51
N CYS A 25 -8.18 1.60 -9.65
CA CYS A 25 -8.99 0.67 -8.87
C CYS A 25 -10.41 1.21 -8.63
N ALA A 26 -11.38 0.32 -8.41
CA ALA A 26 -12.70 0.67 -7.90
C ALA A 26 -12.92 0.25 -6.43
N GLY A 27 -12.03 -0.60 -5.88
CA GLY A 27 -12.02 -0.95 -4.46
C GLY A 27 -10.76 -1.68 -4.03
N ASP A 28 -10.56 -1.80 -2.71
CA ASP A 28 -9.34 -2.38 -2.11
C ASP A 28 -8.99 -3.78 -2.61
N HIS A 29 -10.00 -4.58 -2.94
CA HIS A 29 -9.85 -5.95 -3.44
C HIS A 29 -9.19 -6.04 -4.83
N GLU A 30 -9.16 -4.93 -5.59
CA GLU A 30 -8.47 -4.84 -6.87
C GLU A 30 -6.99 -4.47 -6.72
N CYS A 31 -6.60 -4.02 -5.52
CA CYS A 31 -5.22 -3.69 -5.20
C CYS A 31 -4.46 -4.93 -4.72
N PRO A 32 -3.11 -4.90 -4.76
CA PRO A 32 -2.30 -6.00 -4.25
C PRO A 32 -2.69 -6.32 -2.79
N MET A 33 -2.93 -7.60 -2.50
CA MET A 33 -3.48 -8.06 -1.21
C MET A 33 -2.71 -7.59 0.02
N MET A 34 -1.42 -7.28 -0.12
CA MET A 34 -0.55 -6.97 1.01
C MET A 34 -0.17 -5.49 0.97
N GLY A 35 -0.81 -4.70 1.83
CA GLY A 35 -0.37 -3.34 2.14
C GLY A 35 -0.77 -2.26 1.14
N TYR A 36 -1.83 -2.45 0.34
CA TYR A 36 -2.38 -1.40 -0.53
C TYR A 36 -3.83 -1.08 -0.16
N CYS A 37 -4.29 0.11 -0.55
CA CYS A 37 -5.69 0.50 -0.50
C CYS A 37 -6.09 1.21 -1.79
N CYS A 38 -7.38 1.19 -2.11
CA CYS A 38 -7.92 1.92 -3.24
C CYS A 38 -8.38 3.31 -2.78
N ARG A 39 -7.76 4.36 -3.33
CA ARG A 39 -8.01 5.73 -2.90
C ARG A 39 -8.11 6.70 -4.08
N TYR A 40 -9.00 7.67 -3.94
CA TYR A 40 -9.08 8.79 -4.87
C TYR A 40 -7.84 9.69 -4.79
N ASN A 41 -7.10 9.76 -5.89
CA ASN A 41 -5.96 10.63 -6.04
C ASN A 41 -6.41 12.00 -6.58
N ASN A 42 -6.26 13.05 -5.78
CA ASN A 42 -6.67 14.42 -6.15
C ASN A 42 -5.75 15.09 -7.18
N VAL A 43 -4.59 14.52 -7.52
CA VAL A 43 -3.67 15.07 -8.52
C VAL A 43 -4.09 14.65 -9.92
N ILE A 44 -4.45 13.37 -10.09
CA ILE A 44 -4.86 12.81 -11.38
C ILE A 44 -6.37 12.54 -11.49
N PHE A 45 -7.13 12.88 -10.45
CA PHE A 45 -8.59 12.78 -10.39
C PHE A 45 -9.13 11.37 -10.68
N GLN A 46 -8.47 10.34 -10.15
CA GLN A 46 -8.83 8.94 -10.35
C GLN A 46 -8.55 8.10 -9.09
N ASN A 47 -9.35 7.05 -8.86
CA ASN A 47 -9.08 6.06 -7.83
C ASN A 47 -7.91 5.17 -8.22
N LEU A 48 -6.91 5.08 -7.35
CA LEU A 48 -5.69 4.35 -7.57
C LEU A 48 -5.29 3.51 -6.35
N CYS A 49 -4.58 2.42 -6.61
CA CYS A 49 -3.93 1.64 -5.58
C CYS A 49 -2.72 2.39 -5.02
N GLU A 50 -2.83 2.78 -3.75
CA GLU A 50 -1.80 3.48 -2.99
C GLU A 50 -1.32 2.57 -1.85
N LEU A 51 -0.03 2.70 -1.48
CA LEU A 51 0.56 1.90 -0.41
C LEU A 51 0.03 2.37 0.94
N ARG A 52 -0.38 1.44 1.79
CA ARG A 52 -0.73 1.70 3.19
C ARG A 52 0.54 2.10 3.96
N PRO A 53 0.52 3.23 4.68
CA PRO A 53 1.68 3.65 5.45
C PRO A 53 2.09 2.61 6.49
N GLN A 54 3.40 2.40 6.59
CA GLN A 54 4.04 1.46 7.52
C GLN A 54 4.31 2.13 8.87
N GLN A 55 4.77 1.36 9.85
CA GLN A 55 5.11 1.92 11.16
C GLN A 55 6.11 3.08 11.04
N GLY A 56 5.82 4.18 11.73
CA GLY A 56 6.60 5.42 11.71
C GLY A 56 6.38 6.31 10.49
N TRP A 57 5.61 5.88 9.49
CA TRP A 57 5.30 6.70 8.33
C TRP A 57 4.21 7.73 8.66
N PRO A 58 4.21 8.89 7.99
CA PRO A 58 3.16 9.88 8.16
C PRO A 58 1.81 9.28 7.73
N CYS A 59 0.76 9.65 8.46
CA CYS A 59 -0.60 9.25 8.18
C CYS A 59 -1.56 10.41 8.44
N ASP A 60 -2.75 10.33 7.87
CA ASP A 60 -3.83 11.26 8.10
C ASP A 60 -4.85 10.67 9.07
N VAL A 61 -5.03 11.32 10.22
CA VAL A 61 -5.97 10.90 11.27
C VAL A 61 -7.42 10.91 10.79
N THR A 62 -7.73 11.71 9.76
CA THR A 62 -9.07 11.79 9.16
C THR A 62 -9.29 10.73 8.08
N GLY A 63 -8.23 10.09 7.58
CA GLY A 63 -8.30 9.12 6.48
C GLY A 63 -8.68 9.71 5.11
N VAL A 64 -8.69 11.04 4.95
CA VAL A 64 -9.10 11.70 3.70
C VAL A 64 -7.93 11.79 2.71
N THR A 65 -6.74 12.10 3.21
CA THR A 65 -5.57 12.43 2.38
C THR A 65 -4.60 11.27 2.19
N SER A 66 -4.74 10.17 2.93
CA SER A 66 -3.87 8.98 2.79
C SER A 66 -4.64 7.68 3.03
N CYS A 67 -4.10 6.58 2.53
CA CYS A 67 -4.57 5.24 2.92
C CYS A 67 -4.50 5.04 4.44
N PRO A 68 -5.37 4.19 5.02
CA PRO A 68 -5.21 3.77 6.41
C PRO A 68 -3.85 3.07 6.59
N CYS A 69 -3.32 3.14 7.81
CA CYS A 69 -2.11 2.41 8.18
C CYS A 69 -2.23 0.91 7.86
N THR A 70 -1.09 0.27 7.66
CA THR A 70 -1.04 -1.19 7.49
C THR A 70 -1.66 -1.89 8.70
N ASP A 71 -2.27 -3.06 8.48
CA ASP A 71 -3.05 -3.78 9.48
C ASP A 71 -2.28 -3.96 10.81
N GLY A 72 -2.95 -3.71 11.94
CA GLY A 72 -2.35 -3.73 13.27
C GLY A 72 -1.66 -2.42 13.69
N LEU A 73 -1.66 -1.40 12.83
CA LEU A 73 -1.19 -0.06 13.15
C LEU A 73 -2.35 0.93 13.20
N VAL A 74 -2.22 1.94 14.06
CA VAL A 74 -3.19 3.02 14.23
C VAL A 74 -2.49 4.35 13.94
N CYS A 75 -3.18 5.24 13.23
CA CYS A 75 -2.68 6.59 12.99
C CYS A 75 -2.81 7.43 14.27
N LYS A 76 -1.68 7.87 14.85
CA LYS A 76 -1.65 8.63 16.11
C LYS A 76 -0.89 9.94 15.92
N LEU A 77 -1.37 11.01 16.55
CA LEU A 77 -0.63 12.27 16.63
C LEU A 77 0.70 12.04 17.36
N MET A 78 1.77 12.65 16.85
CA MET A 78 3.06 12.62 17.52
C MET A 78 3.00 13.44 18.81
N ALA A 79 3.67 12.97 19.86
CA ALA A 79 3.74 13.69 21.12
C ALA A 79 4.32 15.09 20.92
N GLY A 80 3.57 16.12 21.32
CA GLY A 80 3.95 17.52 21.15
C GLY A 80 3.66 18.11 19.77
N SER A 81 2.99 17.39 18.87
CA SER A 81 2.54 17.90 17.58
C SER A 81 1.02 17.92 17.48
N MET A 82 0.46 19.01 16.95
CA MET A 82 -0.98 19.14 16.69
C MET A 82 -1.37 18.75 15.26
N THR A 83 -0.41 18.59 14.37
CA THR A 83 -0.65 18.43 12.93
C THR A 83 0.05 17.23 12.32
N GLN A 84 1.06 16.66 12.99
CA GLN A 84 1.79 15.49 12.50
C GLN A 84 1.28 14.25 13.20
N ALA A 85 0.85 13.27 12.40
CA ALA A 85 0.51 11.94 12.85
C ALA A 85 1.33 10.88 12.11
N THR A 86 1.61 9.79 12.81
CA THR A 86 2.34 8.65 12.27
C THR A 86 1.64 7.33 12.61
N CYS A 87 1.84 6.32 11.77
CA CYS A 87 1.35 4.97 12.05
C CYS A 87 2.16 4.34 13.18
N GLN A 88 1.48 3.92 14.24
CA GLN A 88 2.09 3.35 15.44
C GLN A 88 1.35 2.07 15.83
N LEU A 89 2.03 1.16 16.51
CA LEU A 89 1.37 -0.01 17.08
C LEU A 89 0.26 0.43 18.05
N GLU A 90 -0.83 -0.34 18.05
CA GLU A 90 -1.83 -0.26 19.09
C GLU A 90 -1.22 -0.80 20.39
N VAL A 91 -0.46 0.03 21.09
CA VAL A 91 -0.03 -0.31 22.45
C VAL A 91 -1.27 -0.20 23.33
N GLU A 92 -1.80 -1.35 23.76
CA GLU A 92 -2.81 -1.44 24.82
C GLU A 92 -2.27 -0.67 26.04
N ALA A 93 -3.05 0.29 26.52
CA ALA A 93 -2.75 1.08 27.71
C ALA A 93 -3.32 0.41 28.96
#